data_AF-A0D2U4-F1
#
_entry.id   AF-A0D2U4-F1
#
_cell.length_a   1.000
_cell.length_b   1.000
_cell.length_c   1.000
_cell.angle_alpha   90.00
_cell.angle_beta   90.00
_cell.angle_gamma   90.00
#
_symmetry.space_group_name_H-M   'P 1'
#
loop_
_entity.id
_entity.type
_entity.pdbx_description
1 polymer ?
#
loop_
_entity_poly.entity_id
_entity_poly.type
_entity_poly.pdbx_seq_one_letter_code
_entity_poly.pdbx_strand_id
1 'polypeptide(L)'
;MNKIIDSIEKLDIFGVPVALLTNENEPKFKSKLGGFISLIVGSTSLAYFFYIMILWINNQVPPNVSAKQQTTGYSEFAWSEPLITFSLYDFSSDIDPFRKEKNFITPLLFTILDSRIEDQPMLLYSTEDHPRQFQVEEGSLILNNVYGKDEIHKEMKQYLLTFVMCSDELNIKGITCADANEIQQYIQNDHGFLFITIKLHQLNYVTRELESFEKQFYSAFDPRRTIYSQVMLKQQETIIDDGILFDKLRHYFFLNNYEITNQSVDIDFMTSQIYFIAINSYLFRIDNISIVENVIMPKLGQILAQIGSIVQLIFILQYFAVYYNKQLFENQQTHDIITMYYPEFKELQLDRFNQIKFNHKEKTKSPKQSVSSAYKMLQKGAKQKCRLNNILYEISRLQFVFQQQLGNQAFQFCHTFGGLISENLFETINMKESNQMMVYPFDSFEQTQNKVVHIEPLELLIKQN
;
A
#
# COMPACT_ATOMS: atom_id res chain seq x y z
N MET A 1 -4.78 -18.12 -39.86
CA MET A 1 -5.70 -17.77 -38.76
C MET A 1 -6.16 -18.98 -37.94
N ASN A 2 -6.67 -20.06 -38.53
CA ASN A 2 -7.24 -21.19 -37.76
C ASN A 2 -6.26 -21.86 -36.78
N LYS A 3 -4.98 -22.05 -37.16
CA LYS A 3 -3.94 -22.58 -36.25
C LYS A 3 -3.72 -21.73 -34.97
N ILE A 4 -3.88 -20.40 -35.07
CA ILE A 4 -3.73 -19.50 -33.92
C ILE A 4 -4.94 -19.68 -32.99
N ILE A 5 -6.14 -19.77 -33.56
CA ILE A 5 -7.39 -19.95 -32.80
C ILE A 5 -7.39 -21.29 -32.05
N ASP A 6 -6.88 -22.35 -32.68
CA ASP A 6 -6.82 -23.68 -32.04
C ASP A 6 -5.70 -23.77 -31.00
N SER A 7 -4.72 -22.85 -31.03
CA SER A 7 -3.70 -22.71 -29.98
C SER A 7 -4.25 -21.98 -28.74
N ILE A 8 -5.17 -21.03 -28.92
CA ILE A 8 -5.81 -20.30 -27.80
C ILE A 8 -6.60 -21.24 -26.90
N GLU A 9 -7.27 -22.24 -27.47
CA GLU A 9 -8.01 -23.23 -26.69
C GLU A 9 -7.12 -24.04 -25.75
N LYS A 10 -5.87 -24.33 -26.15
CA LYS A 10 -4.90 -25.05 -25.30
C LYS A 10 -4.45 -24.22 -24.10
N LEU A 11 -4.46 -22.89 -24.23
CA LEU A 11 -4.10 -21.93 -23.18
C LEU A 11 -5.22 -21.73 -22.15
N ASP A 12 -6.38 -22.34 -22.30
CA ASP A 12 -7.43 -22.31 -21.29
C ASP A 12 -6.98 -23.07 -20.03
N ILE A 13 -6.59 -22.31 -19.00
CA ILE A 13 -6.21 -22.81 -17.67
C ILE A 13 -7.46 -23.09 -16.84
N PHE A 14 -8.60 -22.51 -17.22
CA PHE A 14 -9.89 -22.56 -16.52
C PHE A 14 -10.83 -23.64 -17.06
N GLY A 15 -10.26 -24.69 -17.66
CA GLY A 15 -11.03 -25.82 -18.19
C GLY A 15 -11.75 -26.60 -17.09
N VAL A 16 -12.92 -27.14 -17.43
CA VAL A 16 -13.80 -27.88 -16.49
C VAL A 16 -13.53 -29.38 -16.61
N PRO A 17 -13.36 -30.13 -15.50
CA PRO A 17 -13.14 -31.57 -15.57
C PRO A 17 -14.36 -32.31 -16.12
N VAL A 18 -14.13 -33.29 -16.98
CA VAL A 18 -15.18 -34.16 -17.53
C VAL A 18 -15.43 -35.32 -16.56
N ALA A 19 -16.43 -35.18 -15.70
CA ALA A 19 -16.72 -36.11 -14.60
C ALA A 19 -17.14 -37.56 -15.03
N LEU A 20 -17.29 -37.82 -16.33
CA LEU A 20 -17.75 -39.12 -16.85
C LEU A 20 -16.61 -40.08 -17.25
N LEU A 21 -15.36 -39.62 -17.23
CA LEU A 21 -14.21 -40.43 -17.67
C LEU A 21 -13.28 -40.70 -16.48
N THR A 22 -13.27 -41.95 -16.01
CA THR A 22 -12.44 -42.49 -14.92
C THR A 22 -11.00 -42.77 -15.35
N ASN A 23 -10.37 -41.88 -16.11
CA ASN A 23 -8.96 -42.01 -16.48
C ASN A 23 -8.12 -41.04 -15.64
N GLU A 24 -6.91 -41.44 -15.22
CA GLU A 24 -6.03 -40.64 -14.34
C GLU A 24 -5.66 -39.26 -14.93
N ASN A 25 -5.77 -39.12 -16.26
CA ASN A 25 -5.74 -37.84 -16.95
C ASN A 25 -7.17 -37.39 -17.26
N GLU A 26 -7.87 -36.80 -16.29
CA GLU A 26 -9.21 -36.26 -16.51
C GLU A 26 -9.16 -35.26 -17.69
N PRO A 27 -9.81 -35.57 -18.83
CA PRO A 27 -9.85 -34.62 -19.92
C PRO A 27 -10.62 -33.39 -19.43
N LYS A 28 -9.98 -32.21 -19.53
CA LYS A 28 -10.64 -30.95 -19.21
C LYS A 28 -11.30 -30.40 -20.46
N PHE A 29 -12.58 -30.05 -20.36
CA PHE A 29 -13.26 -29.27 -21.37
C PHE A 29 -12.67 -27.85 -21.38
N LYS A 30 -12.05 -27.48 -22.50
CA LYS A 30 -11.44 -26.17 -22.72
C LYS A 30 -12.22 -25.42 -23.78
N SER A 31 -12.28 -24.10 -23.68
CA SER A 31 -12.93 -23.28 -24.69
C SER A 31 -12.03 -22.16 -25.21
N LYS A 32 -12.31 -21.72 -26.43
CA LYS A 32 -11.63 -20.58 -27.06
C LYS A 32 -11.82 -19.28 -26.28
N LEU A 33 -12.98 -19.09 -25.64
CA LEU A 33 -13.25 -17.93 -24.79
C LEU A 33 -12.49 -18.02 -23.46
N GLY A 34 -12.47 -19.21 -22.84
CA GLY A 34 -11.70 -19.46 -21.61
C GLY A 34 -10.20 -19.25 -21.81
N GLY A 35 -9.66 -19.67 -22.96
CA GLY A 35 -8.29 -19.38 -23.38
C GLY A 35 -8.01 -17.89 -23.56
N PHE A 36 -8.93 -17.14 -24.16
CA PHE A 36 -8.80 -15.68 -24.30
C PHE A 36 -8.84 -14.96 -22.94
N ILE A 37 -9.74 -15.37 -22.05
CA ILE A 37 -9.81 -14.83 -20.68
C ILE A 37 -8.53 -15.18 -19.91
N SER A 38 -8.01 -16.40 -20.04
CA SER A 38 -6.75 -16.83 -19.43
C SER A 38 -5.59 -15.95 -19.88
N LEU A 39 -5.53 -15.60 -21.17
CA LEU A 39 -4.51 -14.72 -21.73
C LEU A 39 -4.63 -13.30 -21.14
N ILE A 40 -5.84 -12.73 -21.09
CA ILE A 40 -6.07 -11.40 -20.50
C ILE A 40 -5.68 -11.37 -19.03
N VAL A 41 -6.12 -12.36 -18.25
CA VAL A 41 -5.83 -12.45 -16.81
C VAL A 41 -4.33 -12.59 -16.58
N GLY A 42 -3.66 -13.48 -17.30
CA GLY A 42 -2.22 -13.68 -17.20
C GLY A 42 -1.43 -12.44 -17.62
N SER A 43 -1.79 -11.82 -18.75
CA SER A 43 -1.11 -10.62 -19.25
C SER A 43 -1.31 -9.42 -18.32
N THR A 44 -2.53 -9.21 -17.82
CA THR A 44 -2.83 -8.10 -16.90
C THR A 44 -2.11 -8.30 -15.56
N SER A 45 -2.08 -9.54 -15.04
CA SER A 45 -1.38 -9.87 -13.80
C SER A 45 0.14 -9.67 -13.94
N LEU A 46 0.72 -10.10 -15.06
CA LEU A 46 2.14 -9.94 -15.35
C LEU A 46 2.51 -8.46 -15.53
N ALA A 47 1.70 -7.70 -16.27
CA ALA A 47 1.90 -6.26 -16.45
C ALA A 47 1.84 -5.52 -15.10
N TYR A 48 0.87 -5.88 -14.25
CA TYR A 48 0.74 -5.32 -12.92
C TYR A 48 1.94 -5.66 -12.01
N PHE A 49 2.41 -6.91 -12.05
CA PHE A 49 3.63 -7.32 -11.35
C PHE A 49 4.83 -6.46 -11.77
N PHE A 50 5.10 -6.32 -13.07
CA PHE A 50 6.22 -5.51 -13.54
C PHE A 50 6.07 -4.04 -13.16
N TYR A 51 4.86 -3.49 -13.26
CA TYR A 51 4.58 -2.12 -12.86
C TYR A 51 4.95 -1.87 -11.39
N ILE A 52 4.46 -2.71 -10.47
CA ILE A 52 4.76 -2.57 -9.04
C ILE A 52 6.24 -2.82 -8.74
N MET A 53 6.88 -3.78 -9.40
CA MET A 53 8.32 -4.04 -9.22
C MET A 53 9.16 -2.84 -9.67
N ILE A 54 8.80 -2.17 -10.77
CA ILE A 54 9.48 -0.95 -11.23
C ILE A 54 9.31 0.18 -10.21
N LEU A 55 8.09 0.41 -9.70
CA LEU A 55 7.84 1.40 -8.66
C LEU A 55 8.68 1.14 -7.39
N TRP A 56 8.76 -0.12 -6.98
CA TRP A 56 9.52 -0.54 -5.82
C TRP A 56 11.03 -0.34 -6.00
N ILE A 57 11.59 -0.78 -7.13
CA ILE A 57 13.01 -0.59 -7.46
C ILE A 57 13.38 0.90 -7.51
N ASN A 58 12.47 1.75 -7.97
CA ASN A 58 12.67 3.20 -8.07
C ASN A 58 12.36 3.97 -6.76
N ASN A 59 12.15 3.28 -5.63
CA ASN A 59 11.78 3.89 -4.33
C ASN A 59 10.53 4.79 -4.39
N GLN A 60 9.59 4.50 -5.29
CA GLN A 60 8.35 5.28 -5.45
C GLN A 60 7.20 4.74 -4.59
N VAL A 61 7.43 3.62 -3.90
CA VAL A 61 6.50 3.10 -2.89
C VAL A 61 6.82 3.79 -1.57
N PRO A 62 5.86 4.52 -0.95
CA PRO A 62 6.13 5.29 0.26
C PRO A 62 6.54 4.38 1.42
N PRO A 63 7.50 4.79 2.24
CA PRO A 63 7.87 4.04 3.44
C PRO A 63 6.81 4.18 4.53
N ASN A 64 6.82 3.23 5.47
CA ASN A 64 6.06 3.36 6.70
C ASN A 64 6.88 4.18 7.69
N VAL A 65 6.38 5.35 8.05
CA VAL A 65 7.03 6.28 8.99
C VAL A 65 6.28 6.25 10.31
N SER A 66 7.03 6.09 11.40
CA SER A 66 6.51 6.22 12.76
C SER A 66 7.41 7.14 13.57
N ALA A 67 6.83 8.11 14.25
CA ALA A 67 7.57 9.06 15.07
C ALA A 67 7.13 8.92 16.53
N LYS A 68 8.11 8.91 17.44
CA LYS A 68 7.89 8.99 18.88
C LYS A 68 8.73 10.15 19.44
N GLN A 69 8.19 10.84 20.43
CA GLN A 69 8.97 11.79 21.22
C GLN A 69 9.50 11.09 22.46
N GLN A 70 10.76 11.30 22.78
CA GLN A 70 11.40 10.78 23.98
C GLN A 70 12.19 11.88 24.67
N THR A 71 12.27 11.83 26.00
CA THR A 71 13.13 12.74 26.75
C THR A 71 14.54 12.16 26.81
N THR A 72 15.52 12.94 26.38
CA THR A 72 16.95 12.58 26.43
C THR A 72 17.65 13.34 27.55
N GLY A 73 18.35 12.60 28.42
CA GLY A 73 19.16 13.19 29.48
C GLY A 73 20.48 13.78 28.98
N TYR A 74 21.03 13.24 27.90
CA TYR A 74 22.28 13.70 27.30
C TYR A 74 22.13 13.80 25.78
N SER A 75 22.70 14.86 25.20
CA SER A 75 22.79 15.05 23.76
C SER A 75 23.98 15.96 23.43
N GLU A 76 24.66 15.67 22.33
CA GLU A 76 25.73 16.50 21.79
C GLU A 76 25.47 16.77 20.31
N PHE A 77 25.58 18.04 19.92
CA PHE A 77 25.51 18.45 18.53
C PHE A 77 26.65 19.43 18.24
N ALA A 78 27.53 19.04 17.32
CA ALA A 78 28.62 19.89 16.83
C ALA A 78 28.40 20.20 15.35
N TRP A 79 28.75 21.42 14.95
CA TRP A 79 28.69 21.86 13.55
C TRP A 79 30.02 22.49 13.13
N SER A 80 30.38 22.25 11.87
CA SER A 80 31.55 22.81 11.19
C SER A 80 31.18 23.82 10.10
N GLU A 81 29.88 23.96 9.81
CA GLU A 81 29.34 24.92 8.86
C GLU A 81 28.42 25.89 9.59
N PRO A 82 28.28 27.15 9.13
CA PRO A 82 27.43 28.14 9.76
C PRO A 82 26.00 27.64 10.00
N LEU A 83 25.66 27.41 11.26
CA LEU A 83 24.33 26.91 11.66
C LEU A 83 23.33 28.06 11.82
N ILE A 84 23.81 29.19 12.35
CA ILE A 84 22.99 30.33 12.73
C ILE A 84 23.54 31.57 12.05
N THR A 85 22.67 32.26 11.31
CA THR A 85 22.95 33.49 10.61
C THR A 85 22.04 34.59 11.13
N PHE A 86 22.61 35.76 11.39
CA PHE A 86 21.88 36.95 11.80
C PHE A 86 21.99 37.98 10.69
N SER A 87 20.86 38.52 10.25
CA SER A 87 20.80 39.56 9.23
C SER A 87 19.85 40.66 9.68
N LEU A 88 20.33 41.89 9.68
CA LEU A 88 19.49 43.05 9.98
C LEU A 88 18.89 43.61 8.70
N TYR A 89 17.56 43.68 8.67
CA TYR A 89 16.84 44.37 7.62
C TYR A 89 16.36 45.71 8.15
N ASP A 90 16.97 46.78 7.66
CA ASP A 90 16.56 48.15 7.95
C ASP A 90 15.83 48.73 6.73
N PHE A 91 14.72 49.41 6.97
CA PHE A 91 13.89 50.05 5.96
C PHE A 91 14.19 51.54 5.78
N SER A 92 14.85 52.18 6.76
CA SER A 92 15.07 53.62 6.78
C SER A 92 16.52 54.03 6.51
N SER A 93 17.49 53.19 6.88
CA SER A 93 18.91 53.52 6.75
C SER A 93 19.75 52.40 6.09
N ASP A 94 20.82 52.79 5.39
CA ASP A 94 21.86 51.89 4.88
C ASP A 94 23.01 51.70 5.90
N ILE A 95 22.76 52.03 7.17
CA ILE A 95 23.76 51.91 8.23
C ILE A 95 23.87 50.43 8.60
N ASP A 96 25.11 49.97 8.74
CA ASP A 96 25.42 48.64 9.24
C ASP A 96 25.88 48.73 10.70
N PRO A 97 25.04 48.36 11.66
CA PRO A 97 25.33 48.58 13.07
C PRO A 97 26.25 47.52 13.67
N PHE A 98 26.72 46.52 12.90
CA PHE A 98 27.55 45.41 13.38
C PHE A 98 29.01 45.47 12.89
N ARG A 99 29.42 46.61 12.31
CA ARG A 99 30.79 46.78 11.77
C ARG A 99 31.82 46.86 12.88
N LYS A 100 33.06 46.48 12.55
CA LYS A 100 34.19 46.62 13.48
C LYS A 100 34.55 48.08 13.78
N GLU A 101 34.43 48.94 12.78
CA GLU A 101 34.69 50.38 12.88
C GLU A 101 33.39 51.17 12.89
N LYS A 102 33.31 52.20 13.74
CA LYS A 102 32.08 52.99 13.98
C LYS A 102 30.90 52.07 14.33
N ASN A 103 31.12 51.16 15.27
CA ASN A 103 30.13 50.18 15.66
C ASN A 103 29.01 50.81 16.48
N PHE A 104 27.77 50.36 16.27
CA PHE A 104 26.59 50.83 17.01
C PHE A 104 26.11 49.78 18.01
N ILE A 105 26.01 48.54 17.55
CA ILE A 105 25.56 47.39 18.32
C ILE A 105 26.63 46.30 18.23
N THR A 106 27.13 45.83 19.37
CA THR A 106 28.12 44.75 19.40
C THR A 106 27.42 43.42 19.71
N PRO A 107 27.42 42.44 18.79
CA PRO A 107 26.99 41.09 19.11
C PRO A 107 28.12 40.34 19.84
N LEU A 108 27.83 39.96 21.08
CA LEU A 108 28.72 39.22 21.97
C LEU A 108 28.21 37.81 22.16
N LEU A 109 28.98 36.81 21.75
CA LEU A 109 28.65 35.39 21.92
C LEU A 109 29.38 34.84 23.15
N PHE A 110 28.63 34.58 24.21
CA PHE A 110 29.13 33.96 25.43
C PHE A 110 28.91 32.44 25.38
N THR A 111 29.91 31.69 25.83
CA THR A 111 29.74 30.26 26.14
C THR A 111 29.24 30.13 27.57
N ILE A 112 28.21 29.30 27.78
CA ILE A 112 27.74 28.91 29.10
C ILE A 112 28.12 27.45 29.32
N LEU A 113 28.94 27.20 30.34
CA LEU A 113 29.32 25.86 30.80
C LEU A 113 28.60 25.57 32.11
N ASP A 114 27.72 24.57 32.09
CA ASP A 114 26.74 24.28 33.14
C ASP A 114 25.91 25.51 33.52
N SER A 115 26.30 26.22 34.57
CA SER A 115 25.64 27.42 35.08
C SER A 115 26.52 28.66 35.09
N ARG A 116 27.73 28.58 34.52
CA ARG A 116 28.72 29.65 34.51
C ARG A 116 28.89 30.20 33.10
N ILE A 117 28.80 31.51 32.97
CA ILE A 117 29.11 32.25 31.75
C ILE A 117 30.64 32.41 31.70
N GLU A 118 31.28 32.07 30.58
CA GLU A 118 32.70 32.34 30.38
C GLU A 118 32.95 33.86 30.28
N ASP A 119 34.02 34.33 30.92
CA ASP A 119 34.31 35.77 31.06
C ASP A 119 34.63 36.48 29.73
N GLN A 120 35.08 35.73 28.71
CA GLN A 120 35.52 36.30 27.43
C GLN A 120 34.53 35.94 26.30
N PRO A 121 33.67 36.88 25.86
CA PRO A 121 32.79 36.63 24.73
C PRO A 121 33.58 36.59 23.41
N MET A 122 33.11 35.76 22.49
CA MET A 122 33.50 35.83 21.09
C MET A 122 32.74 36.98 20.41
N LEU A 123 33.46 37.78 19.64
CA LEU A 123 32.92 38.95 18.98
C LEU A 123 32.49 38.57 17.57
N LEU A 124 31.25 38.91 17.22
CA LEU A 124 30.72 38.68 15.88
C LEU A 124 30.57 40.03 15.17
N TYR A 125 30.86 40.07 13.87
CA TYR A 125 30.82 41.30 13.10
C TYR A 125 30.29 41.06 11.71
N SER A 126 29.71 42.10 11.13
CA SER A 126 29.51 42.14 9.69
C SER A 126 30.83 42.37 8.95
N THR A 127 30.89 41.85 7.74
CA THR A 127 32.02 42.03 6.82
C THR A 127 31.59 42.88 5.64
N GLU A 128 32.55 43.39 4.87
CA GLU A 128 32.24 44.14 3.64
C GLU A 128 31.50 43.29 2.60
N ASP A 129 31.80 41.99 2.55
CA ASP A 129 31.14 41.03 1.66
C ASP A 129 29.70 40.69 2.11
N HIS A 130 29.44 40.80 3.42
CA HIS A 130 28.16 40.50 4.05
C HIS A 130 27.73 41.64 4.98
N PRO A 131 27.38 42.82 4.44
CA PRO A 131 26.98 43.96 5.26
C PRO A 131 25.68 43.65 6.01
N ARG A 132 25.58 44.11 7.26
CA ARG A 132 24.42 43.86 8.17
C ARG A 132 24.17 42.39 8.49
N GLN A 133 25.12 41.51 8.19
CA GLN A 133 24.99 40.08 8.41
C GLN A 133 26.23 39.52 9.11
N PHE A 134 26.02 38.63 10.06
CA PHE A 134 27.10 37.84 10.66
C PHE A 134 26.61 36.42 10.96
N GLN A 135 27.55 35.50 11.17
CA GLN A 135 27.25 34.08 11.29
C GLN A 135 28.02 33.46 12.45
N VAL A 136 27.49 32.38 13.00
CA VAL A 136 28.19 31.53 13.97
C VAL A 136 28.77 30.32 13.21
N GLU A 137 30.04 30.41 12.83
CA GLU A 137 30.68 29.50 11.87
C GLU A 137 30.79 28.06 12.37
N GLU A 138 31.36 27.87 13.57
CA GLU A 138 31.56 26.56 14.17
C GLU A 138 31.18 26.58 15.65
N GLY A 139 30.82 25.42 16.17
CA GLY A 139 30.45 25.31 17.57
C GLY A 139 29.93 23.95 17.94
N SER A 140 29.69 23.81 19.23
CA SER A 140 29.06 22.63 19.82
C SER A 140 28.10 23.01 20.94
N LEU A 141 26.94 22.37 20.95
CA LEU A 141 25.96 22.42 22.02
C LEU A 141 25.89 21.06 22.70
N ILE A 142 25.80 21.07 24.02
CA ILE A 142 25.76 19.86 24.84
C ILE A 142 24.64 20.01 25.85
N LEU A 143 23.68 19.11 25.80
CA LEU A 143 22.68 18.91 26.84
C LEU A 143 23.20 17.86 27.82
N ASN A 144 23.22 18.19 29.10
CA ASN A 144 23.49 17.21 30.15
C ASN A 144 22.60 17.45 31.37
N ASN A 145 21.53 16.66 31.47
CA ASN A 145 20.59 16.62 32.58
C ASN A 145 20.76 15.34 33.43
N VAL A 146 21.79 14.53 33.19
CA VAL A 146 22.01 13.29 33.92
C VAL A 146 22.59 13.62 35.29
N TYR A 147 21.88 13.25 36.36
CA TYR A 147 22.35 13.45 37.72
C TYR A 147 23.46 12.43 38.05
N GLY A 148 24.72 12.89 38.05
CA GLY A 148 25.88 12.08 38.42
C GLY A 148 27.09 12.40 37.54
N LYS A 149 28.28 12.51 38.13
CA LYS A 149 29.53 12.65 37.36
C LYS A 149 29.94 11.28 36.81
N ASP A 150 29.38 10.91 35.67
CA ASP A 150 29.92 9.81 34.87
C ASP A 150 31.02 10.34 33.94
N GLU A 151 32.17 9.66 33.85
CA GLU A 151 33.31 10.04 32.99
C GLU A 151 32.96 10.15 31.49
N ILE A 152 31.77 9.68 31.10
CA ILE A 152 31.30 9.60 29.71
C ILE A 152 30.61 10.89 29.28
N HIS A 153 30.01 11.67 30.20
CA HIS A 153 29.18 12.82 29.87
C HIS A 153 29.96 14.13 30.03
N LYS A 154 29.97 14.95 28.97
CA LYS A 154 30.56 16.29 28.99
C LYS A 154 29.70 17.29 29.76
N GLU A 155 30.31 18.37 30.24
CA GLU A 155 29.61 19.49 30.87
C GLU A 155 28.58 20.10 29.89
N MET A 156 27.46 20.58 30.42
CA MET A 156 26.43 21.19 29.59
C MET A 156 27.01 22.44 28.93
N LYS A 157 26.80 22.59 27.62
CA LYS A 157 27.35 23.69 26.84
C LYS A 157 26.25 24.38 26.05
N GLN A 158 26.05 25.66 26.31
CA GLN A 158 25.07 26.52 25.66
C GLN A 158 25.76 27.79 25.15
N TYR A 159 25.10 28.51 24.24
CA TYR A 159 25.58 29.82 23.80
C TYR A 159 24.55 30.89 24.08
N LEU A 160 25.01 31.99 24.68
CA LEU A 160 24.22 33.20 24.88
C LEU A 160 24.76 34.29 23.95
N LEU A 161 24.00 34.60 22.90
CA LEU A 161 24.30 35.75 22.06
C LEU A 161 23.59 36.97 22.61
N THR A 162 24.33 38.02 22.94
CA THR A 162 23.78 39.27 23.44
C THR A 162 24.19 40.44 22.56
N PHE A 163 23.19 41.24 22.16
CA PHE A 163 23.38 42.48 21.44
C PHE A 163 23.49 43.62 22.45
N VAL A 164 24.68 44.19 22.59
CA VAL A 164 24.94 45.30 23.52
C VAL A 164 25.12 46.61 22.77
N MET A 165 24.72 47.72 23.40
CA MET A 165 25.10 49.05 22.88
C MET A 165 26.61 49.21 22.95
N CYS A 166 27.23 49.69 21.87
CA CYS A 166 28.67 49.97 21.88
C CYS A 166 28.96 51.12 22.87
N SER A 167 29.97 50.95 23.70
CA SER A 167 30.46 51.92 24.67
C SER A 167 31.97 51.77 24.78
N ASP A 168 32.70 52.86 24.95
CA ASP A 168 34.16 52.85 25.13
C ASP A 168 34.57 52.13 26.44
N GLU A 169 33.63 51.90 27.35
CA GLU A 169 33.83 51.10 28.57
C GLU A 169 34.01 49.60 28.26
N LEU A 170 33.52 49.14 27.10
CA LEU A 170 33.84 47.83 26.55
C LEU A 170 35.31 47.88 26.07
N ASN A 171 36.26 47.64 26.97
CA ASN A 171 37.69 47.55 26.67
C ASN A 171 38.03 46.25 25.88
N ILE A 172 37.34 46.06 24.76
CA ILE A 172 37.42 44.91 23.89
C ILE A 172 38.36 45.28 22.74
N LYS A 173 39.49 44.57 22.65
CA LYS A 173 40.55 44.90 21.70
C LYS A 173 40.04 44.87 20.26
N GLY A 174 40.14 46.02 19.58
CA GLY A 174 39.95 46.13 18.14
C GLY A 174 38.56 46.53 17.68
N ILE A 175 37.68 47.00 18.57
CA ILE A 175 36.40 47.63 18.19
C ILE A 175 36.52 49.14 18.40
N THR A 176 36.02 49.94 17.46
CA THR A 176 35.82 51.38 17.65
C THR A 176 34.33 51.69 17.61
N CYS A 177 33.79 52.22 18.71
CA CYS A 177 32.40 52.63 18.79
C CYS A 177 32.16 53.93 18.03
N ALA A 178 30.94 54.12 17.52
CA ALA A 178 30.48 55.41 17.04
C ALA A 178 30.25 56.39 18.20
N ASP A 179 30.08 57.68 17.89
CA ASP A 179 29.81 58.69 18.91
C ASP A 179 28.49 58.39 19.64
N ALA A 180 28.44 58.61 20.96
CA ALA A 180 27.27 58.28 21.78
C ALA A 180 25.95 58.89 21.27
N ASN A 181 26.01 60.09 20.69
CA ASN A 181 24.85 60.75 20.08
C ASN A 181 24.38 60.05 18.80
N GLU A 182 25.32 59.56 17.96
CA GLU A 182 24.99 58.80 16.74
C GLU A 182 24.37 57.46 17.11
N ILE A 183 24.92 56.77 18.13
CA ILE A 183 24.37 55.52 18.66
C ILE A 183 22.94 55.72 19.15
N GLN A 184 22.71 56.76 19.96
CA GLN A 184 21.38 57.06 20.48
C GLN A 184 20.38 57.40 19.36
N GLN A 185 20.81 58.18 18.36
CA GLN A 185 19.98 58.55 17.22
C GLN A 185 19.58 57.32 16.39
N TYR A 186 20.54 56.42 16.12
CA TYR A 186 20.29 55.17 15.41
C TYR A 186 19.26 54.30 16.14
N ILE A 187 19.48 54.04 17.43
CA ILE A 187 18.60 53.19 18.23
C ILE A 187 17.18 53.76 18.35
N GLN A 188 17.03 55.08 18.40
CA GLN A 188 15.72 55.73 18.53
C GLN A 188 14.94 55.81 17.21
N ASN A 189 15.63 56.04 16.09
CA ASN A 189 14.98 56.36 14.82
C ASN A 189 15.02 55.24 13.79
N ASP A 190 16.04 54.37 13.84
CA ASP A 190 16.39 53.41 12.78
C ASP A 190 16.54 51.99 13.35
N HIS A 191 15.50 51.46 13.98
CA HIS A 191 15.50 50.08 14.46
C HIS A 191 14.86 49.14 13.43
N GLY A 192 15.71 48.53 12.61
CA GLY A 192 15.31 47.45 11.70
C GLY A 192 14.85 46.18 12.42
N PHE A 193 14.47 45.16 11.63
CA PHE A 193 14.17 43.83 12.13
C PHE A 193 15.40 42.94 12.02
N LEU A 194 15.82 42.37 13.13
CA LEU A 194 16.86 41.35 13.17
C LEU A 194 16.22 40.02 12.78
N PHE A 195 16.64 39.46 11.65
CA PHE A 195 16.29 38.11 11.21
C PHE A 195 17.36 37.13 11.69
N ILE A 196 16.91 36.02 12.24
CA ILE A 196 17.71 34.89 12.68
C ILE A 196 17.34 33.73 11.78
N THR A 197 18.30 33.30 10.98
CA THR A 197 18.17 32.16 10.07
C THR A 197 18.92 30.98 10.67
N ILE A 198 18.20 29.89 10.95
CA ILE A 198 18.78 28.66 11.48
C ILE A 198 18.70 27.60 10.40
N LYS A 199 19.87 27.06 10.02
CA LYS A 199 20.00 25.94 9.09
C LYS A 199 19.65 24.66 9.84
N LEU A 200 18.66 23.94 9.33
CA LEU A 200 18.17 22.68 9.86
C LEU A 200 18.30 21.61 8.78
N HIS A 201 18.10 20.36 9.17
CA HIS A 201 18.23 19.23 8.28
C HIS A 201 16.97 18.36 8.31
N GLN A 202 16.62 17.80 7.16
CA GLN A 202 15.60 16.77 7.02
C GLN A 202 16.15 15.65 6.15
N LEU A 203 15.72 14.44 6.39
CA LEU A 203 16.07 13.32 5.54
C LEU A 203 15.04 13.17 4.42
N ASN A 204 15.49 13.19 3.16
CA ASN A 204 14.63 12.85 2.04
C ASN A 204 14.62 11.33 1.83
N TYR A 205 13.46 10.70 1.99
CA TYR A 205 13.33 9.24 1.90
C TYR A 205 13.54 8.66 0.50
N VAL A 206 13.36 9.48 -0.54
CA VAL A 206 13.52 9.07 -1.95
C VAL A 206 15.00 9.08 -2.33
N THR A 207 15.69 10.19 -2.08
CA THR A 207 17.13 10.34 -2.40
C THR A 207 18.02 9.67 -1.34
N ARG A 208 17.52 9.51 -0.11
CA ARG A 208 18.24 9.00 1.07
C ARG A 208 19.38 9.92 1.51
N GLU A 209 19.28 11.19 1.14
CA GLU A 209 20.24 12.22 1.46
C GLU A 209 19.66 13.17 2.51
N LEU A 210 20.55 13.74 3.31
CA LEU A 210 20.21 14.76 4.28
C LEU A 210 20.13 16.10 3.53
N GLU A 211 18.94 16.67 3.45
CA GLU A 211 18.69 17.96 2.83
C GLU A 211 18.69 19.04 3.91
N SER A 212 19.44 20.12 3.68
CA SER A 212 19.38 21.29 4.53
C SER A 212 18.25 22.21 4.12
N PHE A 213 17.53 22.76 5.10
CA PHE A 213 16.56 23.82 4.90
C PHE A 213 16.72 24.89 5.97
N GLU A 214 16.26 26.11 5.69
CA GLU A 214 16.42 27.24 6.60
C GLU A 214 15.07 27.64 7.19
N LYS A 215 15.07 27.96 8.48
CA LYS A 215 13.92 28.58 9.15
C LYS A 215 14.33 29.94 9.69
N GLN A 216 13.46 30.92 9.48
CA GLN A 216 13.69 32.31 9.85
C GLN A 216 12.75 32.74 10.97
N PHE A 217 13.31 33.45 11.94
CA PHE A 217 12.59 34.18 12.97
C PHE A 217 13.03 35.64 12.91
N TYR A 218 12.16 36.57 13.28
CA TYR A 218 12.53 37.99 13.34
C TYR A 218 12.13 38.61 14.66
N SER A 219 12.88 39.62 15.06
CA SER A 219 12.65 40.41 16.26
C SER A 219 13.13 41.84 16.04
N ALA A 220 12.39 42.80 16.59
CA ALA A 220 12.82 44.19 16.62
C ALA A 220 13.71 44.45 17.85
N PHE A 221 14.54 45.49 17.75
CA PHE A 221 15.22 46.05 18.92
C PHE A 221 14.27 46.98 19.66
N ASP A 222 14.16 46.83 20.99
CA ASP A 222 13.44 47.78 21.86
C ASP A 222 14.45 48.41 22.84
N PRO A 223 14.70 49.72 22.78
CA PRO A 223 15.64 50.36 23.70
C PRO A 223 15.15 50.43 25.14
N ARG A 224 13.87 50.17 25.40
CA ARG A 224 13.28 50.29 26.75
C ARG A 224 13.27 48.96 27.50
N ARG A 225 13.37 47.83 26.78
CA ARG A 225 13.22 46.49 27.34
C ARG A 225 14.12 45.51 26.61
N THR A 226 14.79 44.65 27.36
CA THR A 226 15.58 43.59 26.74
C THR A 226 14.66 42.42 26.40
N ILE A 227 14.68 41.96 25.14
CA ILE A 227 14.04 40.69 24.79
C ILE A 227 15.04 39.57 25.01
N TYR A 228 14.70 38.67 25.92
CA TYR A 228 15.41 37.43 26.16
C TYR A 228 14.68 36.27 25.47
N SER A 229 15.31 35.72 24.45
CA SER A 229 14.78 34.65 23.62
C SER A 229 15.54 33.36 23.89
N GLN A 230 14.83 32.32 24.29
CA GLN A 230 15.39 30.99 24.41
C GLN A 230 15.11 30.19 23.14
N VAL A 231 16.17 29.85 22.41
CA VAL A 231 16.13 29.04 21.19
C VAL A 231 16.47 27.60 21.54
N MET A 232 15.46 26.73 21.52
CA MET A 232 15.56 25.31 21.85
C MET A 232 15.62 24.49 20.57
N LEU A 233 16.80 24.00 20.23
CA LEU A 233 17.05 23.19 19.04
C LEU A 233 16.64 21.74 19.31
N LYS A 234 15.74 21.20 18.49
CA LYS A 234 15.22 19.84 18.64
C LYS A 234 16.06 18.87 17.81
N GLN A 235 16.59 17.85 18.49
CA GLN A 235 17.30 16.77 17.83
C GLN A 235 16.32 15.72 17.32
N GLN A 236 16.63 15.19 16.13
CA GLN A 236 15.97 14.03 15.57
C GLN A 236 16.98 12.91 15.36
N GLU A 237 16.61 11.71 15.81
CA GLU A 237 17.22 10.46 15.40
C GLU A 237 16.29 9.79 14.39
N THR A 238 16.72 9.65 13.14
CA THR A 238 16.00 8.86 12.14
C THR A 238 16.68 7.52 11.95
N ILE A 239 15.94 6.45 12.19
CA ILE A 239 16.36 5.06 12.03
C ILE A 239 15.70 4.53 10.75
N ILE A 240 16.49 4.30 9.71
CA ILE A 240 16.01 3.76 8.43
C ILE A 240 16.32 2.27 8.38
N ASP A 241 15.30 1.44 8.13
CA ASP A 241 15.48 0.06 7.68
C ASP A 241 15.48 0.01 6.14
N ASP A 242 16.67 -0.14 5.53
CA ASP A 242 16.86 -0.28 4.07
C ASP A 242 16.98 -1.74 3.60
N GLY A 243 16.60 -2.67 4.46
CA GLY A 243 16.60 -4.10 4.19
C GLY A 243 15.62 -4.54 3.11
N ILE A 244 16.10 -5.23 2.06
CA ILE A 244 15.21 -5.86 1.06
C ILE A 244 14.39 -7.01 1.67
N LEU A 245 15.05 -7.81 2.51
CA LEU A 245 14.54 -9.04 3.13
C LEU A 245 14.79 -9.05 4.64
N PHE A 246 16.01 -8.68 5.05
CA PHE A 246 16.43 -8.60 6.45
C PHE A 246 16.77 -7.18 6.81
N ASP A 247 16.57 -6.86 8.09
CA ASP A 247 16.71 -5.51 8.60
C ASP A 247 18.15 -5.01 8.41
N LYS A 248 18.28 -3.82 7.84
CA LYS A 248 19.54 -3.11 7.74
C LYS A 248 19.31 -1.69 8.22
N LEU A 249 19.67 -1.48 9.49
CA LEU A 249 19.39 -0.23 10.18
C LEU A 249 20.50 0.79 9.93
N ARG A 250 20.11 2.02 9.59
CA ARG A 250 21.00 3.19 9.51
C ARG A 250 20.44 4.28 10.42
N HIS A 251 21.32 4.87 11.21
CA HIS A 251 20.98 5.94 12.14
C HIS A 251 21.47 7.28 11.60
N TYR A 252 20.61 8.28 11.61
CA TYR A 252 20.91 9.65 11.27
C TYR A 252 20.58 10.54 12.46
N PHE A 253 21.53 11.37 12.87
CA PHE A 253 21.37 12.30 13.99
C PHE A 253 21.56 13.73 13.48
N PHE A 254 20.53 14.55 13.60
CA PHE A 254 20.57 15.92 13.10
C PHE A 254 19.54 16.83 13.83
N LEU A 255 19.65 18.13 13.63
CA LEU A 255 18.66 19.10 14.11
C LEU A 255 17.55 19.26 13.07
N ASN A 256 16.30 18.98 13.45
CA ASN A 256 15.16 19.02 12.53
C ASN A 256 14.28 20.25 12.71
N ASN A 257 14.35 20.90 13.87
CA ASN A 257 13.42 21.95 14.23
C ASN A 257 13.99 22.78 15.39
N TYR A 258 13.34 23.91 15.66
CA TYR A 258 13.58 24.67 16.87
C TYR A 258 12.28 25.22 17.43
N GLU A 259 12.32 25.59 18.70
CA GLU A 259 11.25 26.32 19.39
C GLU A 259 11.84 27.56 20.05
N ILE A 260 11.17 28.70 19.90
CA ILE A 260 11.61 29.97 20.49
C ILE A 260 10.60 30.37 21.55
N THR A 261 11.09 30.63 22.76
CA THR A 261 10.31 31.24 23.84
C THR A 261 10.88 32.62 24.13
N ASN A 262 10.05 33.66 24.01
CA ASN A 262 10.45 35.04 24.26
C ASN A 262 9.97 35.50 25.62
N GLN A 263 10.83 36.20 26.35
CA GLN A 263 10.54 36.84 27.62
C GLN A 263 11.08 38.26 27.59
N SER A 264 10.27 39.23 28.01
CA SER A 264 10.75 40.59 28.22
C SER A 264 11.34 40.66 29.62
N VAL A 265 12.60 41.11 29.72
CA VAL A 265 13.30 41.29 31.00
C VAL A 265 13.73 42.74 31.16
N ASP A 266 13.83 43.18 32.41
CA ASP A 266 14.32 44.51 32.73
C ASP A 266 15.82 44.62 32.36
N ILE A 267 16.22 45.77 31.84
CA ILE A 267 17.60 46.03 31.40
C ILE A 267 18.59 45.81 32.56
N ASP A 268 18.21 46.21 33.78
CA ASP A 268 19.03 46.05 34.99
C ASP A 268 19.30 44.58 35.32
N PHE A 269 18.30 43.70 35.09
CA PHE A 269 18.47 42.27 35.30
C PHE A 269 19.56 41.71 34.38
N MET A 270 19.49 42.00 33.08
CA MET A 270 20.50 41.54 32.13
C MET A 270 21.87 42.16 32.38
N THR A 271 21.92 43.45 32.66
CA THR A 271 23.16 44.16 32.98
C THR A 271 23.85 43.56 34.21
N SER A 272 23.10 43.06 35.19
CA SER A 272 23.67 42.36 36.35
C SER A 272 24.35 41.02 36.02
N GLN A 273 23.95 40.36 34.92
CA GLN A 273 24.46 39.04 34.54
C GLN A 273 25.68 39.12 33.62
N ILE A 274 25.71 40.11 32.71
CA ILE A 274 26.75 40.24 31.68
C ILE A 274 27.55 41.54 31.74
N TYR A 275 27.29 42.40 32.73
CA TYR A 275 27.93 43.71 32.96
C TYR A 275 27.68 44.79 31.88
N PHE A 276 26.88 44.51 30.87
CA PHE A 276 26.62 45.41 29.74
C PHE A 276 25.13 45.67 29.50
N ILE A 277 24.81 46.84 28.94
CA ILE A 277 23.45 47.20 28.54
C ILE A 277 23.06 46.39 27.30
N ALA A 278 22.30 45.32 27.52
CA ALA A 278 21.82 44.43 26.48
C ALA A 278 20.45 44.88 25.93
N ILE A 279 20.35 44.97 24.61
CA ILE A 279 19.09 45.29 23.91
C ILE A 279 18.31 44.01 23.61
N ASN A 280 19.00 42.97 23.12
CA ASN A 280 18.41 41.67 22.83
C ASN A 280 19.37 40.55 23.22
N SER A 281 18.84 39.39 23.58
CA SER A 281 19.65 38.22 23.94
C SER A 281 18.99 36.92 23.49
N TYR A 282 19.80 36.00 22.95
CA TYR A 282 19.37 34.70 22.46
C TYR A 282 20.18 33.60 23.14
N LEU A 283 19.51 32.77 23.93
CA LEU A 283 20.10 31.58 24.51
C LEU A 283 19.84 30.38 23.59
N PHE A 284 20.88 29.88 22.95
CA PHE A 284 20.86 28.65 22.15
C PHE A 284 21.17 27.44 23.02
N ARG A 285 20.25 26.48 23.04
CA ARG A 285 20.42 25.19 23.73
C ARG A 285 19.76 24.06 22.96
N ILE A 286 20.20 22.83 23.22
CA ILE A 286 19.49 21.63 22.76
C ILE A 286 18.29 21.38 23.68
N ASP A 287 17.15 21.04 23.09
CA ASP A 287 15.94 20.66 23.80
C ASP A 287 16.10 19.27 24.45
N ASN A 288 15.45 19.04 25.59
CA ASN A 288 15.45 17.73 26.24
C ASN A 288 14.49 16.73 25.58
N ILE A 289 13.64 17.19 24.66
CA ILE A 289 12.78 16.34 23.85
C ILE A 289 13.49 16.02 22.52
N SER A 290 13.80 14.74 22.31
CA SER A 290 14.28 14.21 21.04
C SER A 290 13.16 13.50 20.30
N ILE A 291 13.13 13.66 18.98
CA ILE A 291 12.22 12.90 18.11
C ILE A 291 12.97 11.67 17.60
N VAL A 292 12.41 10.48 17.81
CA VAL A 292 12.91 9.25 17.19
C VAL A 292 11.93 8.82 16.12
N GLU A 293 12.41 8.81 14.90
CA GLU A 293 11.63 8.47 13.71
C GLU A 293 12.12 7.13 13.16
N ASN A 294 11.25 6.13 13.11
CA ASN A 294 11.55 4.86 12.46
C ASN A 294 10.91 4.85 11.07
N VAL A 295 11.75 4.68 10.06
CA VAL A 295 11.39 4.66 8.65
C VAL A 295 11.63 3.26 8.12
N ILE A 296 10.56 2.53 7.86
CA ILE A 296 10.62 1.16 7.35
C ILE A 296 10.32 1.20 5.85
N MET A 297 11.34 0.91 5.04
CA MET A 297 11.16 0.76 3.60
C MET A 297 10.33 -0.49 3.29
N PRO A 298 9.47 -0.46 2.26
CA PRO A 298 8.65 -1.61 1.91
C PRO A 298 9.53 -2.79 1.49
N LYS A 299 9.41 -3.90 2.22
CA LYS A 299 10.18 -5.11 1.97
C LYS A 299 9.62 -5.89 0.79
N LEU A 300 10.47 -6.69 0.13
CA LEU A 300 10.05 -7.51 -1.01
C LEU A 300 8.85 -8.42 -0.67
N GLY A 301 8.82 -8.98 0.54
CA GLY A 301 7.71 -9.80 1.00
C GLY A 301 6.37 -9.05 1.08
N GLN A 302 6.38 -7.79 1.53
CA GLN A 302 5.18 -6.95 1.59
C GLN A 302 4.68 -6.61 0.18
N ILE A 303 5.60 -6.27 -0.73
CA ILE A 303 5.29 -5.99 -2.14
C ILE A 303 4.70 -7.22 -2.83
N LEU A 304 5.31 -8.39 -2.67
CA LEU A 304 4.80 -9.65 -3.23
C LEU A 304 3.43 -10.02 -2.67
N ALA A 305 3.20 -9.78 -1.37
CA ALA A 305 1.89 -10.00 -0.76
C ALA A 305 0.82 -9.06 -1.34
N GLN A 306 1.16 -7.79 -1.54
CA GLN A 306 0.27 -6.80 -2.18
C GLN A 306 -0.06 -7.19 -3.62
N ILE A 307 0.95 -7.58 -4.41
CA ILE A 307 0.74 -8.08 -5.77
C ILE A 307 -0.15 -9.33 -5.75
N GLY A 308 0.14 -10.28 -4.86
CA GLY A 308 -0.64 -11.51 -4.71
C GLY A 308 -2.11 -11.23 -4.40
N SER A 309 -2.41 -10.28 -3.52
CA SER A 309 -3.79 -9.89 -3.18
C SER A 309 -4.57 -9.39 -4.40
N ILE A 310 -3.95 -8.55 -5.24
CA ILE A 310 -4.61 -7.99 -6.43
C ILE A 310 -4.73 -9.03 -7.53
N VAL A 311 -3.70 -9.85 -7.74
CA VAL A 311 -3.74 -10.97 -8.67
C VAL A 311 -4.87 -11.93 -8.29
N GLN A 312 -5.05 -12.24 -7.01
CA GLN A 312 -6.16 -13.05 -6.52
C GLN A 312 -7.53 -12.42 -6.85
N LEU A 313 -7.65 -11.10 -6.78
CA LEU A 313 -8.86 -10.38 -7.19
C LEU A 313 -9.11 -10.51 -8.69
N ILE A 314 -8.07 -10.39 -9.53
CA ILE A 314 -8.17 -10.62 -10.98
C ILE A 314 -8.62 -12.07 -11.26
N PHE A 315 -8.13 -13.03 -10.48
CA PHE A 315 -8.56 -14.43 -10.57
C PHE A 315 -10.04 -14.64 -10.25
N ILE A 316 -10.79 -13.68 -9.69
CA ILE A 316 -12.26 -13.79 -9.61
C ILE A 316 -12.88 -13.90 -11.02
N LEU A 317 -12.26 -13.33 -12.05
CA LEU A 317 -12.68 -13.50 -13.45
C LEU A 317 -12.65 -14.95 -13.92
N GLN A 318 -11.81 -15.80 -13.31
CA GLN A 318 -11.80 -17.23 -13.54
C GLN A 318 -13.17 -17.86 -13.28
N TYR A 319 -13.89 -17.40 -12.25
CA TYR A 319 -15.19 -17.97 -11.91
C TYR A 319 -16.18 -17.86 -13.08
N PHE A 320 -16.17 -16.73 -13.78
CA PHE A 320 -17.00 -16.53 -14.97
C PHE A 320 -16.57 -17.44 -16.13
N ALA A 321 -15.26 -17.62 -16.34
CA ALA A 321 -14.74 -18.53 -17.36
C ALA A 321 -15.12 -19.98 -17.08
N VAL A 322 -14.97 -20.44 -15.84
CA VAL A 322 -15.35 -21.79 -15.37
C VAL A 322 -16.86 -21.99 -15.53
N TYR A 323 -17.67 -21.02 -15.09
CA TYR A 323 -19.12 -21.08 -15.23
C TYR A 323 -19.54 -21.18 -16.70
N TYR A 324 -18.94 -20.35 -17.57
CA TYR A 324 -19.21 -20.37 -19.00
C TYR A 324 -18.79 -21.70 -19.66
N ASN A 325 -17.59 -22.20 -19.34
CA ASN A 325 -17.09 -23.48 -19.82
C ASN A 325 -18.00 -24.63 -19.40
N LYS A 326 -18.48 -24.63 -18.15
CA LYS A 326 -19.43 -25.63 -17.64
C LYS A 326 -20.74 -25.57 -18.43
N GLN A 327 -21.29 -24.39 -18.65
CA GLN A 327 -22.54 -24.23 -19.40
C GLN A 327 -22.39 -24.70 -20.85
N LEU A 328 -21.26 -24.38 -21.52
CA LEU A 328 -20.97 -24.88 -22.86
C LEU A 328 -20.89 -26.40 -22.89
N PHE A 329 -20.14 -26.99 -21.96
CA PHE A 329 -19.97 -28.43 -21.84
C PHE A 329 -21.32 -29.15 -21.65
N GLU A 330 -22.17 -28.67 -20.74
CA GLU A 330 -23.51 -29.22 -20.52
C GLU A 330 -24.37 -29.17 -21.78
N ASN A 331 -24.29 -28.08 -22.56
CA ASN A 331 -25.06 -27.95 -23.79
C ASN A 331 -24.54 -28.88 -24.89
N GLN A 332 -23.23 -29.07 -24.99
CA GLN A 332 -22.62 -30.00 -25.93
C GLN A 332 -23.01 -31.45 -25.59
N GLN A 333 -22.91 -31.85 -24.33
CA GLN A 333 -23.38 -33.17 -23.90
C GLN A 333 -24.87 -33.38 -24.20
N THR A 334 -25.70 -32.38 -23.93
CA THR A 334 -27.14 -32.47 -24.22
C THR A 334 -27.38 -32.64 -25.72
N HIS A 335 -26.61 -31.94 -26.57
CA HIS A 335 -26.69 -32.07 -28.02
C HIS A 335 -26.25 -33.46 -28.50
N ASP A 336 -25.14 -33.97 -27.97
CA ASP A 336 -24.64 -35.32 -28.30
C ASP A 336 -25.68 -36.39 -27.95
N ILE A 337 -26.37 -36.24 -26.81
CA ILE A 337 -27.47 -37.13 -26.41
C ILE A 337 -28.65 -37.00 -27.37
N ILE A 338 -29.09 -35.79 -27.72
CA ILE A 338 -30.23 -35.61 -28.65
C ILE A 338 -29.90 -36.19 -30.02
N THR A 339 -28.69 -35.97 -30.53
CA THR A 339 -28.27 -36.48 -31.85
C THR A 339 -28.09 -37.99 -31.88
N MET A 340 -27.84 -38.63 -30.74
CA MET A 340 -27.84 -40.09 -30.62
C MET A 340 -29.23 -40.69 -30.84
N TYR A 341 -30.29 -40.05 -30.32
CA TYR A 341 -31.68 -40.50 -30.49
C TYR A 341 -32.33 -39.98 -31.78
N TYR A 342 -31.92 -38.80 -32.24
CA TYR A 342 -32.51 -38.11 -33.39
C TYR A 342 -31.40 -37.62 -34.33
N PRO A 343 -30.96 -38.47 -35.29
CA PRO A 343 -29.84 -38.16 -36.17
C PRO A 343 -30.11 -36.97 -37.10
N GLU A 344 -31.38 -36.62 -37.33
CA GLU A 344 -31.80 -35.44 -38.11
C GLU A 344 -31.28 -34.11 -37.53
N PHE A 345 -31.00 -34.05 -36.22
CA PHE A 345 -30.45 -32.86 -35.57
C PHE A 345 -28.92 -32.78 -35.66
N LYS A 346 -28.24 -33.76 -36.26
CA LYS A 346 -26.77 -33.80 -36.38
C LYS A 346 -26.21 -32.70 -37.28
N GLU A 347 -27.02 -32.19 -38.20
CA GLU A 347 -26.63 -31.08 -39.10
C GLU A 347 -26.79 -29.69 -38.46
N LEU A 348 -27.38 -29.62 -37.27
CA LEU A 348 -27.62 -28.37 -36.57
C LEU A 348 -26.39 -28.01 -35.75
N GLN A 349 -25.68 -26.96 -36.19
CA GLN A 349 -24.60 -26.40 -35.40
C GLN A 349 -25.17 -25.41 -34.38
N LEU A 350 -24.84 -25.63 -33.11
CA LEU A 350 -25.12 -24.68 -32.04
C LEU A 350 -24.12 -23.52 -32.12
N ASP A 351 -24.63 -22.29 -32.19
CA ASP A 351 -23.80 -21.08 -32.09
C ASP A 351 -23.35 -20.83 -30.64
N ARG A 352 -22.36 -19.93 -30.45
CA ARG A 352 -21.77 -19.58 -29.14
C ARG A 352 -22.76 -19.08 -28.07
N PHE A 353 -24.01 -18.84 -28.45
CA PHE A 353 -25.12 -18.38 -27.60
C PHE A 353 -26.30 -19.37 -27.55
N ASN A 354 -26.09 -20.66 -27.84
CA ASN A 354 -27.16 -21.66 -27.97
C ASN A 354 -28.23 -21.32 -29.02
N GLN A 355 -27.85 -20.57 -30.06
CA GLN A 355 -28.75 -20.29 -31.19
C GLN A 355 -28.46 -21.29 -32.30
N ILE A 356 -29.53 -21.88 -32.85
CA ILE A 356 -29.42 -22.89 -33.90
C ILE A 356 -29.04 -22.19 -35.21
N LYS A 357 -27.85 -22.47 -35.74
CA LYS A 357 -27.48 -22.06 -37.10
C LYS A 357 -27.72 -23.23 -38.04
N PHE A 358 -28.71 -23.06 -38.92
CA PHE A 358 -28.95 -23.99 -40.02
C PHE A 358 -27.86 -23.77 -41.09
N ASN A 359 -27.06 -24.79 -41.37
CA ASN A 359 -26.10 -24.71 -42.45
C ASN A 359 -26.87 -24.62 -43.77
N HIS A 360 -26.74 -23.47 -44.43
CA HIS A 360 -27.61 -23.06 -45.51
C HIS A 360 -27.26 -23.79 -46.81
N LYS A 361 -27.64 -25.06 -46.96
CA LYS A 361 -27.60 -25.75 -48.27
C LYS A 361 -28.80 -26.65 -48.60
N GLU A 362 -29.67 -26.99 -47.65
CA GLU A 362 -30.91 -27.69 -47.99
C GLU A 362 -32.15 -26.84 -47.73
N LYS A 363 -32.95 -26.67 -48.80
CA LYS A 363 -34.24 -25.99 -48.80
C LYS A 363 -35.29 -26.90 -48.12
N THR A 364 -35.25 -27.03 -46.80
CA THR A 364 -36.38 -27.61 -46.06
C THR A 364 -37.43 -26.52 -45.83
N LYS A 365 -38.64 -26.76 -46.37
CA LYS A 365 -39.83 -25.90 -46.26
C LYS A 365 -40.52 -26.01 -44.89
N SER A 366 -39.78 -26.30 -43.81
CA SER A 366 -40.32 -26.28 -42.46
C SER A 366 -40.12 -24.88 -41.84
N PRO A 367 -41.11 -24.32 -41.13
CA PRO A 367 -40.95 -23.01 -40.51
C PRO A 367 -39.84 -23.09 -39.46
N LYS A 368 -38.73 -22.36 -39.68
CA LYS A 368 -37.54 -22.31 -38.79
C LYS A 368 -37.88 -22.14 -37.29
N GLN A 369 -39.04 -21.57 -36.99
CA GLN A 369 -39.53 -21.33 -35.63
C GLN A 369 -40.04 -22.62 -34.94
N SER A 370 -40.64 -23.58 -35.66
CA SER A 370 -41.14 -24.83 -35.07
C SER A 370 -40.02 -25.82 -34.72
N VAL A 371 -38.98 -25.88 -35.55
CA VAL A 371 -37.80 -26.72 -35.31
C VAL A 371 -37.02 -26.22 -34.09
N SER A 372 -36.90 -24.89 -33.92
CA SER A 372 -36.24 -24.29 -32.76
C SER A 372 -36.99 -24.53 -31.45
N SER A 373 -38.33 -24.44 -31.46
CA SER A 373 -39.13 -24.76 -30.27
C SER A 373 -39.09 -26.25 -29.92
N ALA A 374 -39.14 -27.14 -30.93
CA ALA A 374 -39.02 -28.58 -30.74
C ALA A 374 -37.65 -28.94 -30.13
N TYR A 375 -36.56 -28.41 -30.67
CA TYR A 375 -35.22 -28.62 -30.12
C TYR A 375 -35.08 -28.12 -28.67
N LYS A 376 -35.63 -26.95 -28.33
CA LYS A 376 -35.64 -26.46 -26.95
C LYS A 376 -36.42 -27.37 -26.01
N MET A 377 -37.52 -27.97 -26.47
CA MET A 377 -38.29 -28.94 -25.69
C MET A 377 -37.50 -30.23 -25.48
N LEU A 378 -36.87 -30.77 -26.53
CA LEU A 378 -35.97 -31.92 -26.45
C LEU A 378 -34.78 -31.65 -25.51
N GLN A 379 -34.20 -30.45 -25.56
CA GLN A 379 -33.11 -30.04 -24.67
C GLN A 379 -33.53 -30.00 -23.21
N LYS A 380 -34.74 -29.47 -22.91
CA LYS A 380 -35.30 -29.51 -21.55
C LYS A 380 -35.55 -30.95 -21.08
N GLY A 381 -36.12 -31.79 -21.95
CA GLY A 381 -36.37 -33.20 -21.66
C GLY A 381 -35.07 -33.98 -21.40
N ALA A 382 -34.05 -33.80 -22.25
CA ALA A 382 -32.74 -34.39 -22.08
C ALA A 382 -32.07 -33.93 -20.78
N LYS A 383 -32.11 -32.63 -20.45
CA LYS A 383 -31.58 -32.13 -19.17
C LYS A 383 -32.30 -32.71 -17.95
N GLN A 384 -33.62 -32.88 -18.02
CA GLN A 384 -34.37 -33.53 -16.95
C GLN A 384 -33.99 -35.00 -16.81
N LYS A 385 -33.85 -35.74 -17.92
CA LYS A 385 -33.44 -37.16 -17.90
C LYS A 385 -32.01 -37.38 -17.43
N CYS A 386 -31.11 -36.46 -17.73
CA CYS A 386 -29.71 -36.53 -17.28
C CYS A 386 -29.51 -36.11 -15.82
N ARG A 387 -30.59 -35.79 -15.08
CA ARG A 387 -30.49 -35.58 -13.64
C ARG A 387 -30.12 -36.89 -12.97
N LEU A 388 -29.26 -36.80 -11.94
CA LEU A 388 -28.79 -37.95 -11.18
C LEU A 388 -29.94 -38.86 -10.72
N ASN A 389 -31.02 -38.29 -10.20
CA ASN A 389 -32.19 -39.05 -9.73
C ASN A 389 -32.82 -39.89 -10.85
N ASN A 390 -32.90 -39.34 -12.07
CA ASN A 390 -33.47 -40.05 -13.22
C ASN A 390 -32.51 -41.12 -13.74
N ILE A 391 -31.20 -40.84 -13.75
CA ILE A 391 -30.20 -41.84 -14.11
C ILE A 391 -30.24 -43.02 -13.13
N LEU A 392 -30.29 -42.74 -11.83
CA LEU A 392 -30.42 -43.78 -10.79
C LEU A 392 -31.72 -44.57 -10.93
N TYR A 393 -32.82 -43.90 -11.26
CA TYR A 393 -34.11 -44.54 -11.51
C TYR A 393 -34.09 -45.45 -12.75
N GLU A 394 -33.47 -45.02 -13.86
CA GLU A 394 -33.36 -45.86 -15.06
C GLU A 394 -32.39 -47.03 -14.85
N ILE A 395 -31.29 -46.82 -14.11
CA ILE A 395 -30.38 -47.90 -13.72
C ILE A 395 -31.11 -48.92 -12.84
N SER A 396 -31.92 -48.49 -11.88
CA SER A 396 -32.67 -49.42 -11.02
C SER A 396 -33.74 -50.19 -11.79
N ARG A 397 -34.40 -49.57 -12.78
CA ARG A 397 -35.29 -50.28 -13.72
C ARG A 397 -34.55 -51.30 -14.56
N LEU A 398 -33.40 -50.95 -15.13
CA LEU A 398 -32.57 -51.90 -15.88
C LEU A 398 -32.12 -53.05 -15.00
N GLN A 399 -31.65 -52.77 -13.78
CA GLN A 399 -31.31 -53.77 -12.78
C GLN A 399 -32.48 -54.72 -12.53
N PHE A 400 -33.69 -54.20 -12.33
CA PHE A 400 -34.89 -55.02 -12.12
C PHE A 400 -35.20 -55.91 -13.33
N VAL A 401 -35.12 -55.37 -14.55
CA VAL A 401 -35.33 -56.14 -15.79
C VAL A 401 -34.28 -57.26 -15.93
N PHE A 402 -33.01 -56.95 -15.68
CA PHE A 402 -31.95 -57.95 -15.72
C PHE A 402 -32.10 -59.01 -14.63
N GLN A 403 -32.50 -58.61 -13.43
CA GLN A 403 -32.77 -59.52 -12.33
C GLN A 403 -33.93 -60.48 -12.67
N GLN A 404 -34.97 -59.99 -13.35
CA GLN A 404 -36.10 -60.80 -13.79
C GLN A 404 -35.71 -61.80 -14.90
N GLN A 405 -34.82 -61.42 -15.83
CA GLN A 405 -34.42 -62.28 -16.95
C GLN A 405 -33.30 -63.28 -16.62
N LEU A 406 -32.32 -62.87 -15.82
CA LEU A 406 -31.11 -63.65 -15.55
C LEU A 406 -31.11 -64.34 -14.17
N GLY A 407 -32.07 -63.99 -13.30
CA GLY A 407 -32.17 -64.48 -11.94
C GLY A 407 -31.15 -63.85 -10.98
N ASN A 408 -31.43 -63.96 -9.67
CA ASN A 408 -30.63 -63.31 -8.62
C ASN A 408 -29.16 -63.76 -8.57
N GLN A 409 -28.87 -64.99 -9.01
CA GLN A 409 -27.52 -65.58 -8.94
C GLN A 409 -26.53 -64.92 -9.91
N ALA A 410 -26.97 -64.59 -11.13
CA ALA A 410 -26.13 -63.88 -12.10
C ALA A 410 -25.81 -62.45 -11.63
N PHE A 411 -26.75 -61.79 -10.95
CA PHE A 411 -26.56 -60.44 -10.44
C PHE A 411 -25.61 -60.40 -9.24
N GLN A 412 -25.70 -61.38 -8.33
CA GLN A 412 -24.73 -61.56 -7.24
C GLN A 412 -23.31 -61.76 -7.78
N PHE A 413 -23.16 -62.54 -8.86
CA PHE A 413 -21.87 -62.71 -9.53
C PHE A 413 -21.37 -61.40 -10.17
N CYS A 414 -22.22 -60.63 -10.84
CA CYS A 414 -21.82 -59.31 -11.37
C CYS A 414 -21.39 -58.32 -10.27
N HIS A 415 -22.04 -58.35 -9.10
CA HIS A 415 -21.64 -57.54 -7.95
C HIS A 415 -20.25 -57.90 -7.41
N THR A 416 -19.75 -59.12 -7.61
CA THR A 416 -18.38 -59.47 -7.23
C THR A 416 -17.32 -58.95 -8.20
N PHE A 417 -17.70 -58.47 -9.40
CA PHE A 417 -16.78 -57.80 -10.34
C PHE A 417 -16.79 -56.28 -10.23
N GLY A 418 -17.75 -55.69 -9.50
CA GLY A 418 -17.74 -54.25 -9.21
C GLY A 418 -16.62 -53.89 -8.23
N GLY A 419 -16.10 -52.67 -8.33
CA GLY A 419 -15.13 -52.16 -7.35
C GLY A 419 -15.74 -52.22 -5.94
N LEU A 420 -15.03 -52.85 -5.00
CA LEU A 420 -15.40 -52.84 -3.59
C LEU A 420 -15.49 -51.38 -3.12
N ILE A 421 -16.72 -50.91 -2.86
CA ILE A 421 -16.92 -49.64 -2.17
C ILE A 421 -16.31 -49.85 -0.79
N SER A 422 -15.18 -49.19 -0.51
CA SER A 422 -14.54 -49.26 0.81
C SER A 422 -15.59 -48.97 1.88
N GLU A 423 -15.68 -49.85 2.88
CA GLU A 423 -16.77 -49.93 3.87
C GLU A 423 -17.06 -48.62 4.62
N ASN A 424 -16.16 -47.64 4.56
CA ASN A 424 -16.27 -46.35 5.26
C ASN A 424 -17.32 -45.37 4.72
N LEU A 425 -18.01 -45.66 3.59
CA LEU A 425 -19.10 -44.80 3.07
C LEU A 425 -20.49 -45.22 3.54
N PHE A 426 -20.65 -46.40 4.16
CA PHE A 426 -21.97 -46.91 4.54
C PHE A 426 -22.50 -46.38 5.89
N GLU A 427 -21.68 -45.73 6.72
CA GLU A 427 -22.11 -45.30 8.06
C GLU A 427 -23.03 -44.06 8.08
N THR A 428 -23.33 -43.42 6.94
CA THR A 428 -24.23 -42.24 6.92
C THR A 428 -25.55 -42.44 6.18
N ILE A 429 -25.80 -43.60 5.57
CA ILE A 429 -27.11 -43.92 5.01
C ILE A 429 -27.79 -44.92 5.94
N ASN A 430 -28.17 -44.41 7.13
CA ASN A 430 -29.14 -45.09 7.96
C ASN A 430 -30.41 -45.31 7.15
N MET A 431 -30.75 -46.58 6.95
CA MET A 431 -31.97 -47.07 6.33
C MET A 431 -33.19 -46.42 6.97
N LYS A 432 -33.75 -45.40 6.32
CA LYS A 432 -35.18 -45.15 6.35
C LYS A 432 -35.79 -45.82 5.14
N GLU A 433 -36.47 -46.92 5.45
CA GLU A 433 -37.58 -47.52 4.71
C GLU A 433 -37.31 -47.91 3.26
N SER A 434 -37.37 -49.22 3.05
CA SER A 434 -37.59 -49.87 1.78
C SER A 434 -38.64 -49.13 0.94
N ASN A 435 -38.19 -48.45 -0.13
CA ASN A 435 -39.02 -48.24 -1.31
C ASN A 435 -39.23 -49.60 -2.00
N GLN A 436 -40.05 -50.46 -1.39
CA GLN A 436 -40.74 -51.50 -2.14
C GLN A 436 -41.78 -50.77 -3.01
N MET A 437 -41.39 -50.42 -4.25
CA MET A 437 -42.38 -50.04 -5.24
C MET A 437 -43.17 -51.29 -5.63
N MET A 438 -44.45 -51.32 -5.27
CA MET A 438 -45.40 -52.24 -5.90
C MET A 438 -45.54 -51.84 -7.38
N VAL A 439 -44.97 -52.65 -8.26
CA VAL A 439 -45.26 -52.59 -9.70
C VAL A 439 -46.63 -53.23 -9.89
N TYR A 440 -47.63 -52.42 -10.24
CA TYR A 440 -48.90 -52.96 -10.71
C TYR A 440 -48.71 -53.55 -12.11
N PRO A 441 -49.19 -54.78 -12.38
CA PRO A 441 -49.09 -55.39 -13.70
C PRO A 441 -49.85 -54.55 -14.74
N PHE A 442 -49.37 -54.62 -15.99
CA PHE A 442 -49.79 -53.82 -17.14
C PHE A 442 -51.25 -54.05 -17.59
N ASP A 443 -51.99 -54.93 -16.92
CA ASP A 443 -53.34 -55.34 -17.32
C ASP A 443 -54.46 -54.40 -16.84
N SER A 444 -54.14 -53.24 -16.26
CA SER A 444 -55.14 -52.24 -15.85
C SER A 444 -55.34 -51.07 -16.83
N PHE A 445 -54.77 -51.12 -18.03
CA PHE A 445 -55.14 -50.19 -19.10
C PHE A 445 -56.25 -50.79 -19.95
N GLU A 446 -57.49 -50.41 -19.65
CA GLU A 446 -58.61 -50.59 -20.56
C GLU A 446 -58.25 -50.00 -21.93
N GLN A 447 -58.26 -50.88 -22.94
CA GLN A 447 -58.20 -50.54 -24.34
C GLN A 447 -59.38 -49.64 -24.70
N THR A 448 -59.18 -48.32 -24.71
CA THR A 448 -59.98 -47.45 -25.56
C THR A 448 -59.35 -47.44 -26.95
N GLN A 449 -60.03 -48.16 -27.84
CA GLN A 449 -59.68 -48.34 -29.24
C GLN A 449 -59.57 -47.00 -30.00
N ASN A 450 -58.72 -47.04 -31.02
CA ASN A 450 -58.72 -46.19 -32.22
C ASN A 450 -58.10 -44.79 -32.14
N LYS A 451 -56.76 -44.76 -32.15
CA LYS A 451 -55.98 -44.08 -33.19
C LYS A 451 -54.50 -44.47 -33.04
N VAL A 452 -53.93 -45.10 -34.07
CA VAL A 452 -52.48 -45.28 -34.17
C VAL A 452 -51.88 -43.90 -34.45
N VAL A 453 -51.63 -43.15 -33.39
CA VAL A 453 -50.70 -42.02 -33.44
C VAL A 453 -49.32 -42.63 -33.26
N HIS A 454 -48.44 -42.40 -34.24
CA HIS A 454 -47.03 -42.72 -34.11
C HIS A 454 -46.46 -41.78 -33.03
N ILE A 455 -46.57 -42.17 -31.76
CA ILE A 455 -46.07 -41.35 -30.65
C ILE A 455 -44.56 -41.50 -30.66
N GLU A 456 -43.84 -40.39 -30.82
CA GLU A 456 -42.39 -40.39 -30.81
C GLU A 456 -41.87 -40.91 -29.44
N PRO A 457 -40.82 -41.75 -29.43
CA PRO A 457 -40.33 -42.39 -28.21
C PRO A 457 -40.01 -41.41 -27.07
N LEU A 458 -39.55 -40.20 -27.39
CA LEU A 458 -39.24 -39.18 -26.39
C LEU A 458 -40.49 -38.40 -25.91
N GLU A 459 -41.54 -38.24 -26.73
CA GLU A 459 -42.83 -37.69 -26.28
C GLU A 459 -43.56 -38.65 -25.33
N LEU A 460 -43.48 -39.95 -25.59
CA LEU A 460 -43.98 -41.01 -24.70
C LEU A 460 -43.30 -40.95 -23.33
N LEU A 461 -42.00 -40.65 -23.31
CA LEU A 461 -41.21 -40.51 -22.09
C LEU A 461 -41.41 -39.18 -21.36
N ILE A 462 -41.83 -38.11 -22.04
CA ILE A 462 -42.19 -36.83 -21.41
C ILE A 462 -43.56 -36.94 -20.73
N LYS A 463 -44.49 -37.73 -21.28
CA LYS A 463 -45.84 -37.95 -20.73
C LYS A 463 -45.93 -38.97 -19.59
N GLN A 464 -44.85 -39.71 -19.32
CA GLN A 464 -44.80 -40.75 -18.27
C GLN A 464 -44.36 -40.24 -16.90
N ASN A 465 -44.09 -38.93 -16.74
CA ASN A 465 -43.79 -38.28 -15.47
C ASN A 465 -44.94 -37.39 -15.00
#